data_AF-A0AAI8Z6L2-F1
#
_entry.id   AF-A0AAI8Z6L2-F1
#
_cell.length_a   1.000
_cell.length_b   1.000
_cell.length_c   1.000
_cell.angle_alpha   90.00
_cell.angle_beta   90.00
_cell.angle_gamma   90.00
#
_symmetry.space_group_name_H-M   'P 1'
#
loop_
_entity.id
_entity.type
_entity.pdbx_description
1 polymer ?
#
loop_
_entity_poly.entity_id
_entity_poly.type
_entity_poly.pdbx_seq_one_letter_code
_entity_poly.pdbx_strand_id
1 'polypeptide(L)'
;MKSFFAVALAAAGSAAAAPAACAASAPSPVPVAAPLHFGGLSLRSASPIHFANINANGQDFWIGKNASTYCPPESSACATVNNSTTIFSYLNGTLSLDTLVPGGQQVYVTAGNTTAGQLAGLLKFTQAHSTSTFGPALYDGFSVTYEGSIAKLQFEGKDWFACPVDKFNTGYGIVAISRTTGSNAGAGCLSFTFDVVQVNSSYPAAWQYQ
;
A
#
# COMPACT_ATOMS: atom_id res chain seq x y z
N MET A 1 61.21 12.52 80.28
CA MET A 1 59.79 12.68 80.68
C MET A 1 58.92 12.29 79.49
N LYS A 2 57.95 11.38 79.70
CA LYS A 2 56.68 11.15 78.95
C LYS A 2 56.82 10.91 77.42
N SER A 3 56.82 9.66 76.94
CA SER A 3 55.65 8.83 76.57
C SER A 3 54.72 9.51 75.56
N PHE A 4 54.51 8.93 74.37
CA PHE A 4 53.28 8.24 73.93
C PHE A 4 53.36 7.80 72.46
N PHE A 5 52.68 6.68 72.18
CA PHE A 5 52.59 5.87 70.97
C PHE A 5 51.94 6.58 69.76
N ALA A 6 52.28 6.12 68.55
CA ALA A 6 51.32 6.00 67.45
C ALA A 6 51.74 4.88 66.48
N VAL A 7 50.86 3.88 66.37
CA VAL A 7 50.87 2.76 65.42
C VAL A 7 50.31 3.25 64.08
N ALA A 8 50.94 2.89 62.97
CA ALA A 8 50.35 3.06 61.63
C ALA A 8 50.46 1.74 60.85
N LEU A 9 49.27 1.14 60.62
CA LEU A 9 49.02 0.01 59.74
C LEU A 9 49.25 0.41 58.27
N ALA A 10 49.99 -0.39 57.51
CA ALA A 10 50.00 -0.33 56.04
C ALA A 10 49.38 -1.63 55.50
N ALA A 11 48.22 -1.50 54.86
CA ALA A 11 47.44 -2.58 54.29
C ALA A 11 48.04 -3.06 52.95
N ALA A 12 48.17 -4.38 52.78
CA ALA A 12 48.53 -5.02 51.53
C ALA A 12 47.33 -4.99 50.56
N GLY A 13 47.47 -4.31 49.42
CA GLY A 13 46.46 -4.29 48.36
C GLY A 13 46.51 -5.57 47.53
N SER A 14 45.42 -6.34 47.52
CA SER A 14 45.22 -7.46 46.61
C SER A 14 44.63 -6.95 45.29
N ALA A 15 45.33 -7.18 44.17
CA ALA A 15 44.81 -6.91 42.84
C ALA A 15 43.91 -8.08 42.39
N ALA A 16 42.60 -7.84 42.31
CA ALA A 16 41.65 -8.76 41.70
C ALA A 16 41.55 -8.47 40.19
N ALA A 17 41.92 -9.45 39.36
CA ALA A 17 41.74 -9.39 37.92
C ALA A 17 40.26 -9.58 37.57
N ALA A 18 39.66 -8.60 36.90
CA ALA A 18 38.29 -8.69 36.39
C ALA A 18 38.25 -9.60 35.14
N PRO A 19 37.27 -10.51 35.02
CA PRO A 19 37.06 -11.25 33.79
C PRO A 19 36.58 -10.29 32.68
N ALA A 20 37.21 -10.39 31.51
CA ALA A 20 36.81 -9.67 30.31
C ALA A 20 35.41 -10.14 29.89
N ALA A 21 34.41 -9.25 30.00
CA ALA A 21 33.10 -9.48 29.46
C ALA A 21 33.18 -9.46 27.93
N CYS A 22 32.90 -10.61 27.30
CA CYS A 22 32.64 -10.68 25.87
C CYS A 22 31.44 -9.77 25.56
N ALA A 23 31.68 -8.66 24.87
CA ALA A 23 30.62 -7.82 24.36
C ALA A 23 29.83 -8.63 23.33
N ALA A 24 28.65 -9.11 23.71
CA ALA A 24 27.70 -9.66 22.76
C ALA A 24 27.30 -8.54 21.79
N SER A 25 27.60 -8.71 20.50
CA SER A 25 27.14 -7.80 19.46
C SER A 25 25.62 -7.81 19.46
N ALA A 26 25.00 -6.69 19.81
CA ALA A 26 23.58 -6.48 19.65
C ALA A 26 23.21 -6.72 18.16
N PRO A 27 22.11 -7.43 17.86
CA PRO A 27 21.68 -7.61 16.48
C PRO A 27 21.43 -6.23 15.85
N SER A 28 22.06 -5.96 14.72
CA SER A 28 21.81 -4.76 13.93
C SER A 28 20.32 -4.69 13.58
N PRO A 29 19.68 -3.51 13.65
CA PRO A 29 18.29 -3.36 13.25
C PRO A 29 18.15 -3.78 11.78
N VAL A 30 17.25 -4.72 11.50
CA VAL A 30 16.90 -5.13 10.14
C VAL A 30 16.27 -3.91 9.44
N PRO A 31 16.77 -3.47 8.27
CA PRO A 31 16.16 -2.38 7.53
C PRO A 31 14.69 -2.72 7.22
N VAL A 32 13.75 -1.91 7.70
CA VAL A 32 12.35 -2.00 7.27
C VAL A 32 12.32 -1.58 5.80
N ALA A 33 11.83 -2.45 4.93
CA ALA A 33 11.70 -2.13 3.51
C ALA A 33 10.79 -0.90 3.34
N ALA A 34 11.26 0.09 2.57
CA ALA A 34 10.44 1.24 2.22
C ALA A 34 9.29 0.82 1.27
N PRO A 35 8.12 1.46 1.36
CA PRO A 35 7.02 1.17 0.44
C PRO A 35 7.37 1.50 -1.01
N LEU A 36 6.82 0.74 -1.95
CA LEU A 36 6.87 1.06 -3.37
C LEU A 36 5.72 2.01 -3.72
N HIS A 37 6.04 3.20 -4.20
CA HIS A 37 5.06 4.19 -4.67
C HIS A 37 4.92 4.13 -6.19
N PHE A 38 3.70 4.05 -6.71
CA PHE A 38 3.46 3.91 -8.15
C PHE A 38 2.08 4.41 -8.60
N GLY A 39 1.99 4.80 -9.87
CA GLY A 39 0.73 4.95 -10.60
C GLY A 39 0.37 3.66 -11.34
N GLY A 40 -0.92 3.47 -11.62
CA GLY A 40 -1.41 2.30 -12.34
C GLY A 40 -1.74 2.57 -13.80
N LEU A 41 -1.31 1.67 -14.69
CA LEU A 41 -1.57 1.75 -16.12
C LEU A 41 -2.14 0.42 -16.63
N SER A 42 -3.19 0.44 -17.45
CA SER A 42 -3.76 -0.79 -18.01
C SER A 42 -3.09 -1.18 -19.34
N LEU A 43 -2.46 -2.35 -19.38
CA LEU A 43 -1.88 -2.91 -20.60
C LEU A 43 -2.80 -3.98 -21.19
N ARG A 44 -3.36 -3.65 -22.37
CA ARG A 44 -4.15 -4.57 -23.18
C ARG A 44 -4.18 -4.06 -24.62
N SER A 45 -3.31 -4.60 -25.46
CA SER A 45 -3.19 -4.17 -26.86
C SER A 45 -4.53 -4.20 -27.62
N ALA A 46 -4.68 -3.30 -28.58
CA ALA A 46 -5.87 -3.15 -29.43
C ALA A 46 -7.19 -3.02 -28.64
N SER A 47 -7.19 -2.24 -27.55
CA SER A 47 -8.36 -2.03 -26.72
C SER A 47 -8.46 -0.58 -26.21
N PRO A 48 -9.67 -0.09 -25.89
CA PRO A 48 -9.87 1.29 -25.43
C PRO A 48 -9.24 1.58 -24.06
N ILE A 49 -8.82 0.54 -23.33
CA ILE A 49 -8.16 0.67 -22.04
C ILE A 49 -6.63 0.63 -22.16
N HIS A 50 -6.06 0.43 -23.35
CA HIS A 50 -4.60 0.34 -23.45
C HIS A 50 -3.94 1.68 -23.08
N PHE A 51 -2.99 1.64 -22.14
CA PHE A 51 -2.30 2.81 -21.59
C PHE A 51 -3.22 3.84 -20.92
N ALA A 52 -4.42 3.41 -20.49
CA ALA A 52 -5.27 4.24 -19.68
C ALA A 52 -4.87 4.17 -18.20
N ASN A 53 -4.91 5.32 -17.51
CA ASN A 53 -4.59 5.38 -16.09
C ASN A 53 -5.69 4.71 -15.25
N ILE A 54 -5.26 4.13 -14.13
CA ILE A 54 -6.12 3.55 -13.12
C ILE A 54 -6.26 4.55 -11.98
N ASN A 55 -7.48 5.03 -11.75
CA ASN A 55 -7.74 6.11 -10.81
C ASN A 55 -8.81 5.75 -9.76
N ALA A 56 -8.59 6.22 -8.53
CA ALA A 56 -9.53 6.19 -7.42
C ALA A 56 -10.65 7.22 -7.63
N ASN A 57 -11.90 6.77 -7.59
CA ASN A 57 -13.09 7.62 -7.71
C ASN A 57 -14.32 6.91 -7.08
N GLY A 58 -14.93 7.51 -6.08
CA GLY A 58 -16.12 7.00 -5.40
C GLY A 58 -15.87 5.70 -4.63
N GLN A 59 -14.74 5.57 -3.90
CA GLN A 59 -14.33 4.35 -3.17
C GLN A 59 -14.08 3.12 -4.06
N ASP A 60 -13.98 3.33 -5.38
CA ASP A 60 -13.74 2.35 -6.42
C ASP A 60 -12.54 2.76 -7.29
N PHE A 61 -11.94 1.80 -7.98
CA PHE A 61 -10.93 2.07 -8.99
C PHE A 61 -11.48 1.93 -10.40
N TRP A 62 -11.04 2.83 -11.26
CA TRP A 62 -11.58 2.99 -12.60
C TRP A 62 -10.49 3.16 -13.63
N ILE A 63 -10.73 2.58 -14.80
CA ILE A 63 -10.06 2.97 -16.02
C ILE A 63 -10.99 3.89 -16.80
N GLY A 64 -10.48 5.06 -17.23
CA GLY A 64 -11.25 6.04 -18.00
C GLY A 64 -12.04 7.05 -17.17
N LYS A 65 -11.84 7.10 -15.83
CA LYS A 65 -12.28 8.21 -14.98
C LYS A 65 -11.07 8.98 -14.44
N ASN A 66 -11.26 10.26 -14.14
CA ASN A 66 -10.27 11.05 -13.41
C ASN A 66 -10.26 10.65 -11.93
N ALA A 67 -9.10 10.81 -11.29
CA ALA A 67 -9.01 10.69 -9.84
C ALA A 67 -9.94 11.71 -9.18
N SER A 68 -10.65 11.30 -8.14
CA SER A 68 -11.40 12.21 -7.28
C SER A 68 -10.67 12.37 -5.97
N THR A 69 -10.46 13.62 -5.55
CA THR A 69 -9.75 13.94 -4.31
C THR A 69 -10.53 14.97 -3.51
N TYR A 70 -10.26 15.01 -2.21
CA TYR A 70 -10.73 16.07 -1.32
C TYR A 70 -9.55 16.63 -0.55
N CYS A 71 -9.53 17.95 -0.39
CA CYS A 71 -8.60 18.63 0.48
C CYS A 71 -9.35 19.66 1.33
N PRO A 72 -9.28 19.59 2.67
CA PRO A 72 -9.95 20.54 3.55
C PRO A 72 -9.44 21.97 3.31
N PRO A 73 -10.31 22.98 3.21
CA PRO A 73 -9.91 24.36 2.90
C PRO A 73 -8.96 24.96 3.94
N GLU A 74 -9.02 24.48 5.19
CA GLU A 74 -8.17 24.93 6.31
C GLU A 74 -6.73 24.38 6.22
N SER A 75 -6.46 23.40 5.34
CA SER A 75 -5.15 22.74 5.27
C SER A 75 -4.21 23.47 4.32
N SER A 76 -3.11 23.99 4.86
CA SER A 76 -2.05 24.63 4.06
C SER A 76 -1.36 23.67 3.07
N ALA A 77 -1.48 22.35 3.29
CA ALA A 77 -0.94 21.33 2.38
C ALA A 77 -1.67 21.29 1.02
N CYS A 78 -2.91 21.80 0.94
CA CYS A 78 -3.73 21.68 -0.26
C CYS A 78 -3.16 22.37 -1.51
N ALA A 79 -2.24 23.32 -1.35
CA ALA A 79 -1.58 23.98 -2.47
C ALA A 79 -0.62 23.07 -3.24
N THR A 80 -0.15 21.99 -2.61
CA THR A 80 0.92 21.12 -3.15
C THR A 80 0.53 19.66 -3.27
N VAL A 81 -0.68 19.27 -2.84
CA VAL A 81 -1.14 17.88 -2.97
C VAL A 81 -1.48 17.51 -4.41
N ASN A 82 -1.33 16.23 -4.72
CA ASN A 82 -1.83 15.66 -5.96
C ASN A 82 -3.36 15.60 -5.95
N ASN A 83 -3.96 15.98 -7.08
CA ASN A 83 -5.41 16.01 -7.27
C ASN A 83 -5.87 15.37 -8.60
N SER A 84 -4.96 14.75 -9.36
CA SER A 84 -5.23 14.33 -10.75
C SER A 84 -4.93 12.87 -11.04
N THR A 85 -3.97 12.28 -10.32
CA THR A 85 -3.51 10.90 -10.54
C THR A 85 -3.69 10.10 -9.26
N THR A 86 -3.90 8.79 -9.36
CA THR A 86 -3.89 7.93 -8.17
C THR A 86 -2.52 7.31 -7.97
N ILE A 87 -1.99 7.49 -6.76
CA ILE A 87 -0.73 6.92 -6.33
C ILE A 87 -1.00 5.87 -5.26
N PHE A 88 -0.47 4.68 -5.51
CA PHE A 88 -0.53 3.53 -4.63
C PHE A 88 0.76 3.41 -3.83
N SER A 89 0.66 2.84 -2.64
CA SER A 89 1.77 2.46 -1.78
C SER A 89 1.68 0.96 -1.49
N TYR A 90 2.63 0.18 -1.97
CA TYR A 90 2.70 -1.26 -1.77
C TYR A 90 3.79 -1.62 -0.76
N LEU A 91 3.44 -2.44 0.23
CA LEU A 91 4.37 -2.97 1.22
C LEU A 91 3.90 -4.34 1.70
N ASN A 92 4.80 -5.32 1.67
CA ASN A 92 4.60 -6.66 2.26
C ASN A 92 3.27 -7.35 1.90
N GLY A 93 2.85 -7.26 0.63
CA GLY A 93 1.62 -7.92 0.15
C GLY A 93 0.32 -7.17 0.44
N THR A 94 0.42 -5.97 1.01
CA THR A 94 -0.70 -5.05 1.24
C THR A 94 -0.57 -3.81 0.36
N LEU A 95 -1.70 -3.15 0.12
CA LEU A 95 -1.79 -1.99 -0.76
C LEU A 95 -2.60 -0.87 -0.09
N SER A 96 -2.10 0.35 -0.19
CA SER A 96 -2.73 1.57 0.36
C SER A 96 -2.67 2.70 -0.67
N LEU A 97 -3.42 3.77 -0.44
CA LEU A 97 -3.33 5.00 -1.22
C LEU A 97 -2.36 5.97 -0.56
N ASP A 98 -1.51 6.59 -1.38
CA ASP A 98 -0.55 7.58 -0.91
C ASP A 98 -1.27 8.90 -0.59
N THR A 99 -1.50 9.09 0.71
CA THR A 99 -2.40 10.11 1.25
C THR A 99 -1.81 10.77 2.49
N LEU A 100 -2.13 12.05 2.69
CA LEU A 100 -1.73 12.79 3.90
C LEU A 100 -2.74 12.67 5.04
N VAL A 101 -3.96 12.21 4.74
CA VAL A 101 -5.03 12.11 5.74
C VAL A 101 -4.65 11.15 6.88
N PRO A 102 -4.83 11.54 8.15
CA PRO A 102 -4.55 10.65 9.28
C PRO A 102 -5.32 9.32 9.21
N GLY A 103 -4.61 8.22 9.37
CA GLY A 103 -5.16 6.87 9.22
C GLY A 103 -5.16 6.33 7.78
N GLY A 104 -4.86 7.19 6.79
CA GLY A 104 -4.73 6.83 5.38
C GLY A 104 -6.00 6.24 4.78
N GLN A 105 -5.82 5.58 3.64
CA GLN A 105 -6.87 4.83 2.94
C GLN A 105 -6.28 3.53 2.42
N GLN A 106 -6.91 2.41 2.76
CA GLN A 106 -6.40 1.08 2.45
C GLN A 106 -7.11 0.50 1.24
N VAL A 107 -6.36 -0.13 0.34
CA VAL A 107 -6.89 -0.81 -0.84
C VAL A 107 -7.23 -2.25 -0.48
N TYR A 108 -8.33 -2.75 -1.02
CA TYR A 108 -8.81 -4.10 -0.78
C TYR A 108 -9.53 -4.67 -1.99
N VAL A 109 -9.64 -5.99 -2.01
CA VAL A 109 -10.54 -6.72 -2.91
C VAL A 109 -11.74 -7.20 -2.12
N THR A 110 -12.93 -7.04 -2.67
CA THR A 110 -14.17 -7.54 -2.04
C THR A 110 -14.15 -9.08 -2.00
N ALA A 111 -14.44 -9.67 -0.83
CA ALA A 111 -14.53 -11.13 -0.72
C ALA A 111 -15.79 -11.69 -1.37
N GLY A 112 -16.80 -10.83 -1.55
CA GLY A 112 -18.17 -11.16 -1.96
C GLY A 112 -19.09 -11.37 -0.76
N ASN A 113 -20.36 -11.02 -0.93
CA ASN A 113 -21.43 -11.26 0.03
C ASN A 113 -22.74 -11.40 -0.75
N THR A 114 -23.11 -12.63 -1.06
CA THR A 114 -24.30 -12.93 -1.88
C THR A 114 -25.59 -12.47 -1.22
N THR A 115 -25.69 -12.52 0.11
CA THR A 115 -26.86 -12.05 0.87
C THR A 115 -27.03 -10.53 0.76
N ALA A 116 -25.92 -9.79 0.69
CA ALA A 116 -25.92 -8.34 0.49
C ALA A 116 -25.89 -7.91 -0.99
N GLY A 117 -25.91 -8.86 -1.93
CA GLY A 117 -25.79 -8.56 -3.36
C GLY A 117 -24.40 -8.07 -3.79
N GLN A 118 -23.36 -8.29 -2.96
CA GLN A 118 -22.00 -7.88 -3.27
C GLN A 118 -21.26 -8.95 -4.08
N LEU A 119 -20.78 -8.57 -5.25
CA LEU A 119 -19.87 -9.39 -6.05
C LEU A 119 -18.49 -9.48 -5.40
N ALA A 120 -17.85 -10.64 -5.53
CA ALA A 120 -16.45 -10.80 -5.15
C ALA A 120 -15.52 -10.21 -6.24
N GLY A 121 -14.31 -9.83 -5.84
CA GLY A 121 -13.24 -9.46 -6.76
C GLY A 121 -13.14 -7.97 -7.09
N LEU A 122 -14.14 -7.15 -6.77
CA LEU A 122 -14.05 -5.70 -7.00
C LEU A 122 -12.87 -5.10 -6.23
N LEU A 123 -12.00 -4.35 -6.92
CA LEU A 123 -10.91 -3.58 -6.33
C LEU A 123 -11.47 -2.25 -5.82
N LYS A 124 -11.33 -2.01 -4.51
CA LYS A 124 -11.91 -0.86 -3.81
C LYS A 124 -10.92 -0.28 -2.80
N PHE A 125 -11.26 0.86 -2.23
CA PHE A 125 -10.48 1.45 -1.13
C PHE A 125 -11.39 1.97 -0.02
N THR A 126 -10.84 2.10 1.18
CA THR A 126 -11.58 2.59 2.34
C THR A 126 -11.77 4.11 2.26
N GLN A 127 -12.88 4.59 2.83
CA GLN A 127 -13.03 6.01 3.09
C GLN A 127 -11.96 6.48 4.09
N ALA A 128 -11.51 7.72 3.94
CA ALA A 128 -10.66 8.37 4.93
C ALA A 128 -11.25 8.28 6.34
N HIS A 129 -10.39 8.05 7.33
CA HIS A 129 -10.76 7.88 8.76
C HIS A 129 -11.74 6.74 9.06
N SER A 130 -11.94 5.81 8.13
CA SER A 130 -12.89 4.71 8.30
C SER A 130 -12.28 3.38 7.90
N THR A 131 -12.54 2.37 8.72
CA THR A 131 -12.28 0.95 8.38
C THR A 131 -13.53 0.27 7.85
N SER A 132 -14.67 0.97 7.79
CA SER A 132 -15.93 0.41 7.31
C SER A 132 -15.85 0.12 5.82
N THR A 133 -16.22 -1.10 5.45
CA THR A 133 -16.38 -1.54 4.08
C THR A 133 -17.78 -2.08 3.87
N PHE A 134 -18.26 -2.05 2.63
CA PHE A 134 -19.48 -2.77 2.29
C PHE A 134 -19.13 -4.25 2.21
N GLY A 135 -19.57 -5.06 3.16
CA GLY A 135 -19.27 -6.49 3.22
C GLY A 135 -17.79 -6.84 3.49
N PRO A 136 -17.41 -8.13 3.41
CA PRO A 136 -16.05 -8.54 3.80
C PRO A 136 -14.98 -8.09 2.80
N ALA A 137 -13.86 -7.61 3.34
CA ALA A 137 -12.73 -7.08 2.58
C ALA A 137 -11.49 -7.97 2.72
N LEU A 138 -10.77 -8.17 1.62
CA LEU A 138 -9.50 -8.88 1.54
C LEU A 138 -8.38 -7.85 1.33
N TYR A 139 -7.57 -7.62 2.37
CA TYR A 139 -6.48 -6.65 2.36
C TYR A 139 -5.13 -7.24 1.96
N ASP A 140 -5.02 -8.57 2.00
CA ASP A 140 -3.84 -9.34 1.64
C ASP A 140 -4.04 -10.03 0.28
N GLY A 141 -2.94 -10.53 -0.28
CA GLY A 141 -2.95 -11.25 -1.55
C GLY A 141 -2.47 -10.42 -2.74
N PHE A 142 -2.13 -9.15 -2.52
CA PHE A 142 -1.47 -8.34 -3.54
C PHE A 142 -0.02 -8.80 -3.72
N SER A 143 0.45 -8.80 -4.96
CA SER A 143 1.86 -9.01 -5.27
C SER A 143 2.27 -8.16 -6.47
N VAL A 144 3.54 -7.74 -6.47
CA VAL A 144 4.18 -7.15 -7.65
C VAL A 144 5.12 -8.19 -8.23
N THR A 145 4.84 -8.66 -9.45
CA THR A 145 5.65 -9.63 -10.18
C THR A 145 6.28 -8.96 -11.41
N TYR A 146 7.37 -9.52 -11.93
CA TYR A 146 8.07 -8.96 -13.09
C TYR A 146 7.97 -9.91 -14.27
N GLU A 147 7.56 -9.38 -15.42
CA GLU A 147 7.52 -10.08 -16.70
C GLU A 147 8.33 -9.28 -17.72
N GLY A 148 9.60 -9.66 -17.90
CA GLY A 148 10.56 -8.84 -18.64
C GLY A 148 10.77 -7.50 -17.94
N SER A 149 10.49 -6.39 -18.64
CA SER A 149 10.59 -5.02 -18.10
C SER A 149 9.30 -4.49 -17.49
N ILE A 150 8.22 -5.27 -17.47
CA ILE A 150 6.91 -4.86 -16.97
C ILE A 150 6.77 -5.34 -15.52
N ALA A 151 6.41 -4.43 -14.62
CA ALA A 151 6.07 -4.77 -13.24
C ALA A 151 4.54 -4.87 -13.13
N LYS A 152 4.04 -6.03 -12.72
CA LYS A 152 2.60 -6.36 -12.73
C LYS A 152 2.07 -6.39 -11.31
N LEU A 153 1.06 -5.59 -11.02
CA LEU A 153 0.26 -5.77 -9.81
C LEU A 153 -0.73 -6.91 -10.03
N GLN A 154 -0.73 -7.90 -9.15
CA GLN A 154 -1.61 -9.06 -9.20
C GLN A 154 -2.33 -9.25 -7.87
N PHE A 155 -3.43 -9.99 -7.89
CA PHE A 155 -4.16 -10.41 -6.69
C PHE A 155 -4.33 -11.92 -6.68
N GLU A 156 -3.88 -12.57 -5.59
CA GLU A 156 -3.81 -14.04 -5.45
C GLU A 156 -3.11 -14.69 -6.67
N GLY A 157 -2.07 -14.03 -7.20
CA GLY A 157 -1.27 -14.49 -8.34
C GLY A 157 -1.97 -14.44 -9.70
N LYS A 158 -3.08 -13.70 -9.83
CA LYS A 158 -3.80 -13.51 -11.10
C LYS A 158 -3.91 -12.02 -11.47
N ASP A 159 -4.09 -11.77 -12.76
CA ASP A 159 -4.29 -10.43 -13.33
C ASP A 159 -5.74 -9.93 -13.09
N TRP A 160 -6.18 -8.93 -13.86
CA TRP A 160 -7.41 -8.19 -13.62
C TRP A 160 -8.33 -8.18 -14.84
N PHE A 161 -9.63 -8.03 -14.57
CA PHE A 161 -10.63 -7.65 -15.55
C PHE A 161 -10.98 -6.17 -15.42
N ALA A 162 -11.09 -5.49 -16.56
CA ALA A 162 -11.71 -4.19 -16.70
C ALA A 162 -13.12 -4.41 -17.23
N CYS A 163 -14.13 -4.19 -16.39
CA CYS A 163 -15.53 -4.43 -16.72
C CYS A 163 -16.26 -3.11 -16.97
N PRO A 164 -16.93 -2.94 -18.13
CA PRO A 164 -17.74 -1.75 -18.36
C PRO A 164 -18.87 -1.72 -17.33
N VAL A 165 -19.20 -0.54 -16.86
CA VAL A 165 -20.45 -0.33 -16.11
C VAL A 165 -21.57 0.07 -17.07
N ASP A 166 -22.82 -0.13 -16.66
CA ASP A 166 -24.06 -0.14 -17.48
C ASP A 166 -24.32 1.08 -18.39
N LYS A 167 -23.46 2.10 -18.33
CA LYS A 167 -23.47 3.26 -19.23
C LYS A 167 -22.21 3.25 -20.10
N PHE A 168 -22.42 3.20 -21.42
CA PHE A 168 -21.36 3.40 -22.41
C PHE A 168 -20.53 4.66 -22.09
N ASN A 169 -19.19 4.55 -22.17
CA ASN A 169 -18.23 5.62 -21.85
C ASN A 169 -18.20 6.14 -20.41
N THR A 170 -18.69 5.41 -19.42
CA THR A 170 -18.55 5.81 -18.01
C THR A 170 -17.36 5.18 -17.28
N GLY A 171 -16.45 4.54 -18.02
CA GLY A 171 -15.25 3.89 -17.51
C GLY A 171 -15.44 2.40 -17.22
N TYR A 172 -14.36 1.77 -16.78
CA TYR A 172 -14.31 0.35 -16.46
C TYR A 172 -13.96 0.14 -14.98
N GLY A 173 -14.79 -0.61 -14.27
CA GLY A 173 -14.47 -1.09 -12.93
C GLY A 173 -13.44 -2.21 -12.98
N ILE A 174 -12.65 -2.37 -11.91
CA ILE A 174 -11.56 -3.34 -11.86
C ILE A 174 -11.95 -4.53 -10.98
N VAL A 175 -11.78 -5.74 -11.51
CA VAL A 175 -12.15 -7.01 -10.85
C VAL A 175 -10.98 -7.98 -10.87
N ALA A 176 -10.64 -8.59 -9.74
CA ALA A 176 -9.60 -9.61 -9.64
C ALA A 176 -10.03 -10.90 -10.36
N ILE A 177 -9.22 -11.39 -11.31
CA ILE A 177 -9.55 -12.62 -12.06
C ILE A 177 -9.67 -13.83 -11.12
N SER A 178 -8.81 -13.91 -10.11
CA SER A 178 -8.78 -14.96 -9.07
C SER A 178 -10.11 -15.12 -8.32
N ARG A 179 -10.97 -14.10 -8.33
CA ARG A 179 -12.24 -14.06 -7.61
C ARG A 179 -13.47 -14.20 -8.51
N THR A 180 -13.28 -14.48 -9.80
CA THR A 180 -14.38 -14.70 -10.76
C THR A 180 -14.47 -16.17 -11.16
N THR A 181 -15.69 -16.69 -11.31
CA THR A 181 -15.91 -18.09 -11.70
C THR A 181 -15.58 -18.29 -13.17
N GLY A 182 -14.51 -19.05 -13.46
CA GLY A 182 -14.16 -19.46 -14.82
C GLY A 182 -13.71 -18.31 -15.72
N SER A 183 -12.60 -17.65 -15.39
CA SER A 183 -11.86 -16.66 -16.22
C SER A 183 -12.71 -15.70 -17.07
N ASN A 184 -13.93 -15.37 -16.63
CA ASN A 184 -14.87 -14.53 -17.34
C ASN A 184 -15.64 -13.74 -16.28
N ALA A 185 -15.49 -12.41 -16.28
CA ALA A 185 -16.21 -11.51 -15.38
C ALA A 185 -17.58 -11.04 -15.92
N GLY A 186 -18.01 -11.56 -17.07
CA GLY A 186 -19.24 -11.16 -17.75
C GLY A 186 -18.98 -10.58 -19.14
N ALA A 187 -20.07 -10.27 -19.86
CA ALA A 187 -20.00 -9.74 -21.21
C ALA A 187 -19.29 -8.37 -21.24
N GLY A 188 -18.35 -8.18 -22.16
CA GLY A 188 -17.64 -6.92 -22.35
C GLY A 188 -16.48 -6.65 -21.38
N CYS A 189 -16.27 -7.51 -20.37
CA CYS A 189 -15.09 -7.42 -19.52
C CYS A 189 -13.82 -7.81 -20.29
N LEU A 190 -12.75 -7.04 -20.06
CA LEU A 190 -11.49 -7.16 -20.76
C LEU A 190 -10.38 -7.56 -19.78
N SER A 191 -9.73 -8.70 -19.97
CA SER A 191 -8.54 -9.04 -19.18
C SER A 191 -7.40 -8.09 -19.52
N PHE A 192 -6.70 -7.56 -18.51
CA PHE A 192 -5.59 -6.64 -18.69
C PHE A 192 -4.50 -6.85 -17.64
N THR A 193 -3.28 -6.43 -17.98
CA THR A 193 -2.17 -6.36 -17.03
C THR A 193 -2.19 -4.98 -16.36
N PHE A 194 -2.24 -4.95 -15.03
CA PHE A 194 -2.07 -3.73 -14.25
C PHE A 194 -0.56 -3.47 -14.12
N ASP A 195 -0.06 -2.57 -14.94
CA ASP A 195 1.35 -2.16 -14.92
C ASP A 195 1.61 -1.14 -13.80
N VAL A 196 2.71 -1.39 -13.08
CA VAL A 196 3.18 -0.64 -11.92
C VAL A 196 4.20 0.38 -12.41
N VAL A 197 3.73 1.60 -12.60
CA VAL A 197 4.57 2.73 -13.05
C VAL A 197 5.12 3.44 -11.83
N GLN A 198 6.33 3.06 -11.42
CA GLN A 198 6.97 3.62 -10.24
C GLN A 198 7.08 5.14 -10.34
N VAL A 199 6.71 5.84 -9.26
CA VAL A 199 6.92 7.28 -9.12
C VAL A 199 8.08 7.55 -8.16
N ASN A 200 8.71 8.72 -8.31
CA ASN A 200 9.75 9.13 -7.39
C ASN A 200 9.14 9.52 -6.03
N SER A 201 9.95 9.50 -4.98
CA SER A 201 9.54 9.83 -3.61
C SER A 201 9.17 11.31 -3.40
N SER A 202 9.40 12.17 -4.39
CA SER A 202 9.02 13.58 -4.36
C SER A 202 7.67 13.83 -5.03
N TYR A 203 7.01 12.80 -5.57
CA TYR A 203 5.67 12.93 -6.13
C TYR A 203 4.68 13.26 -5.01
N PRO A 204 3.88 14.33 -5.12
CA PRO A 204 3.02 14.74 -4.02
C PRO A 204 1.93 13.71 -3.77
N ALA A 205 1.70 13.37 -2.50
CA ALA A 205 0.54 12.60 -2.08
C ALA A 205 -0.75 13.43 -2.28
N ALA A 206 -1.88 12.74 -2.42
CA ALA A 206 -3.18 13.41 -2.29
C ALA A 206 -3.44 13.73 -0.81
N TRP A 207 -4.35 14.67 -0.50
CA TRP A 207 -4.84 14.75 0.87
C TRP A 207 -5.65 13.48 1.20
N GLN A 208 -6.72 13.24 0.45
CA GLN A 208 -7.43 11.98 0.41
C GLN A 208 -8.07 11.79 -0.98
N TYR A 209 -8.34 10.55 -1.33
CA TYR A 209 -9.17 10.18 -2.48
C TYR A 209 -10.63 10.01 -2.06
N GLN A 210 -11.54 10.34 -2.97
CA GLN A 210 -12.98 10.16 -2.79
C GLN A 210 -13.49 9.06 -3.69
#